data_AF-A0A3M2CGL3-F1
#
_entry.id   AF-A0A3M2CGL3-F1
#
_cell.length_a   1.000
_cell.length_b   1.000
_cell.length_c   1.000
_cell.angle_alpha   90.00
_cell.angle_beta   90.00
_cell.angle_gamma   90.00
#
_symmetry.space_group_name_H-M   'P 1'
#
loop_
_entity.id
_entity.type
_entity.pdbx_description
1 polymer ?
#
loop_
_entity_poly.entity_id
_entity_poly.type
_entity_poly.pdbx_seq_one_letter_code
_entity_poly.pdbx_strand_id
1 'polypeptide(L)'
;MATIIHPSSSSDDLHSGMTERPIPSLIHDLLHHAARIRAIYAEAESAAAFAADETAREAVLWNLVVIGEVCVRLGPEFHADHDDVPWATIIAQRNIIAHGYDALVWDRIVRVIETDLPILIKQVEGISRQYGPPPQD
;
A
#
# COMPACT_ATOMS: atom_id res chain seq x y z
N MET A 1 14.40 13.86 -48.94
CA MET A 1 14.68 14.54 -47.66
C MET A 1 13.57 14.19 -46.69
N ALA A 2 13.79 13.20 -45.81
CA ALA A 2 12.80 12.78 -44.83
C ALA A 2 12.92 13.64 -43.56
N THR A 3 11.85 14.35 -43.23
CA THR A 3 11.76 15.21 -42.04
C THR A 3 11.61 14.34 -40.79
N ILE A 4 12.53 14.54 -39.85
CA ILE A 4 12.54 13.94 -38.52
C ILE A 4 11.38 14.54 -37.71
N ILE A 5 10.45 13.70 -37.24
CA ILE A 5 9.54 14.07 -36.16
C ILE A 5 10.17 13.57 -34.87
N HIS A 6 10.71 14.48 -34.05
CA HIS A 6 11.01 14.19 -32.66
C HIS A 6 9.74 14.45 -31.84
N PRO A 7 9.12 13.45 -31.20
CA PRO A 7 8.18 13.72 -30.14
C PRO A 7 8.99 14.13 -28.90
N SER A 8 8.91 15.41 -28.55
CA SER A 8 9.30 15.91 -27.24
C SER A 8 8.24 15.46 -26.24
N SER A 9 8.40 14.27 -25.66
CA SER A 9 7.61 13.86 -24.50
C SER A 9 8.27 14.45 -23.26
N SER A 10 7.66 15.51 -22.73
CA SER A 10 7.97 16.01 -21.38
C SER A 10 7.57 14.93 -20.38
N SER A 11 8.40 14.68 -19.37
CA SER A 11 8.23 13.68 -18.31
C SER A 11 7.01 13.90 -17.39
N ASP A 12 6.09 14.80 -17.75
CA ASP A 12 5.01 15.32 -16.89
C ASP A 12 3.61 14.77 -17.24
N ASP A 13 3.46 13.96 -18.29
CA ASP A 13 2.15 13.50 -18.79
C ASP A 13 1.53 12.32 -18.02
N LEU A 14 2.20 11.75 -17.01
CA LEU A 14 1.64 10.64 -16.22
C LEU A 14 0.85 11.10 -14.97
N HIS A 15 0.91 12.38 -14.61
CA HIS A 15 0.21 12.91 -13.42
C HIS A 15 -1.03 13.75 -13.75
N SER A 16 -1.31 13.99 -15.03
CA SER A 16 -2.38 14.89 -15.47
C SER A 16 -3.72 14.13 -15.52
N GLY A 17 -4.43 14.02 -14.39
CA GLY A 17 -5.83 13.59 -14.39
C GLY A 17 -6.37 12.78 -13.21
N MET A 18 -5.60 12.53 -12.15
CA MET A 18 -6.17 11.89 -10.95
C MET A 18 -6.89 12.93 -10.09
N THR A 19 -8.22 12.97 -10.18
CA THR A 19 -9.06 13.61 -9.17
C THR A 19 -8.76 13.00 -7.80
N GLU A 20 -8.82 13.81 -6.73
CA GLU A 20 -8.70 13.30 -5.36
C GLU A 20 -9.76 12.21 -5.15
N ARG A 21 -9.30 11.01 -4.78
CA ARG A 21 -10.20 9.88 -4.54
C ARG A 21 -10.93 10.07 -3.21
N PRO A 22 -12.23 9.79 -3.12
CA PRO A 22 -12.97 9.86 -1.87
C PRO A 22 -12.34 8.99 -0.77
N ILE A 23 -12.36 9.48 0.48
CA ILE A 23 -11.86 8.76 1.66
C ILE A 23 -12.41 7.33 1.75
N PRO A 24 -13.73 7.07 1.58
CA PRO A 24 -14.26 5.71 1.57
C PRO A 24 -13.57 4.77 0.55
N SER A 25 -13.20 5.29 -0.62
CA SER A 25 -12.50 4.53 -1.67
C SER A 25 -11.05 4.24 -1.29
N LEU A 26 -10.35 5.21 -0.67
CA LEU A 26 -9.00 5.00 -0.15
C LEU A 26 -8.98 3.96 0.98
N ILE A 27 -9.93 4.04 1.92
CA ILE A 27 -10.09 3.05 3.00
C ILE A 27 -10.34 1.66 2.40
N HIS A 28 -11.20 1.55 1.39
CA HIS A 28 -11.47 0.30 0.71
C HIS A 28 -10.22 -0.29 0.04
N ASP A 29 -9.43 0.54 -0.66
CA ASP A 29 -8.17 0.10 -1.28
C ASP A 29 -7.19 -0.45 -0.23
N LEU A 30 -7.03 0.25 0.89
CA LEU A 30 -6.14 -0.18 1.98
C LEU A 30 -6.53 -1.59 2.46
N LEU A 31 -7.81 -1.80 2.76
CA LEU A 31 -8.32 -3.11 3.19
C LEU A 31 -8.17 -4.17 2.11
N HIS A 32 -8.39 -3.83 0.84
CA HIS A 32 -8.19 -4.73 -0.28
C HIS A 32 -6.73 -5.21 -0.38
N HIS A 33 -5.77 -4.29 -0.35
CA HIS A 33 -4.35 -4.62 -0.41
C HIS A 33 -3.87 -5.39 0.82
N ALA A 34 -4.39 -5.05 2.01
CA ALA A 34 -4.11 -5.81 3.23
C ALA A 34 -4.63 -7.26 3.15
N ALA A 35 -5.84 -7.45 2.60
CA ALA A 35 -6.40 -8.79 2.37
C ALA A 35 -5.58 -9.59 1.35
N ARG A 36 -5.09 -8.93 0.28
CA ARG A 36 -4.21 -9.58 -0.70
C ARG A 36 -2.90 -10.07 -0.08
N ILE A 37 -2.25 -9.27 0.77
CA ILE A 37 -1.04 -9.70 1.48
C ILE A 37 -1.32 -10.95 2.31
N ARG A 38 -2.42 -10.95 3.07
CA ARG A 38 -2.80 -12.12 3.88
C ARG A 38 -3.06 -13.36 3.04
N ALA A 39 -3.74 -13.21 1.90
CA ALA A 39 -4.00 -14.31 0.99
C ALA A 39 -2.69 -14.89 0.42
N ILE A 40 -1.78 -14.03 -0.07
CA ILE A 40 -0.49 -14.46 -0.61
C ILE A 40 0.33 -15.19 0.46
N TYR A 41 0.41 -14.64 1.68
CA TYR A 41 1.18 -15.24 2.76
C TYR A 41 0.60 -16.58 3.23
N ALA A 42 -0.73 -16.72 3.21
CA ALA A 42 -1.41 -17.97 3.62
C ALA A 42 -1.13 -19.16 2.69
N GLU A 43 -0.70 -18.92 1.45
CA GLU A 43 -0.30 -19.99 0.52
C GLU A 43 1.07 -20.59 0.88
N ALA A 44 1.87 -19.92 1.70
CA ALA A 44 3.18 -20.42 2.11
C ALA A 44 3.06 -21.41 3.28
N GLU A 45 3.77 -22.53 3.18
CA GLU A 45 3.80 -23.55 4.25
C GLU A 45 4.49 -23.07 5.53
N SER A 46 5.37 -22.07 5.42
CA SER A 46 6.08 -21.46 6.53
C SER A 46 6.65 -20.08 6.15
N ALA A 47 7.05 -19.29 7.16
CA ALA A 47 7.77 -18.03 6.96
C ALA A 47 9.05 -18.20 6.12
N ALA A 48 9.77 -19.31 6.29
CA ALA A 48 10.98 -19.59 5.52
C ALA A 48 10.66 -19.92 4.04
N ALA A 49 9.57 -20.66 3.80
CA ALA A 49 9.09 -20.94 2.44
C ALA A 49 8.66 -19.65 1.73
N PHE A 50 7.92 -18.78 2.43
CA PHE A 50 7.59 -17.44 1.94
C PHE A 50 8.85 -16.62 1.62
N ALA A 51 9.84 -16.60 2.54
CA ALA A 51 11.09 -15.87 2.35
C ALA A 51 11.93 -16.37 1.15
N ALA A 52 11.71 -17.60 0.70
CA ALA A 52 12.37 -18.17 -0.47
C ALA A 52 11.61 -17.93 -1.79
N ASP A 53 10.30 -17.66 -1.74
CA ASP A 53 9.46 -17.43 -2.92
C ASP A 53 9.56 -15.97 -3.39
N GLU A 54 10.28 -15.72 -4.48
CA GLU A 54 10.45 -14.38 -5.06
C GLU A 54 9.15 -13.73 -5.51
N THR A 55 8.26 -14.48 -6.15
CA THR A 55 7.00 -13.93 -6.67
C THR A 55 6.08 -13.52 -5.53
N ALA A 56 5.95 -14.36 -4.50
CA ALA A 56 5.15 -14.04 -3.32
C ALA A 56 5.71 -12.81 -2.59
N ARG A 57 7.03 -12.74 -2.44
CA ARG A 57 7.74 -11.62 -1.82
C ARG A 57 7.49 -10.30 -2.54
N GLU A 58 7.71 -10.25 -3.86
CA GLU A 58 7.50 -9.05 -4.65
C GLU A 58 6.03 -8.59 -4.61
N ALA A 59 5.09 -9.54 -4.71
CA ALA A 59 3.67 -9.24 -4.61
C ALA A 59 3.33 -8.64 -3.24
N VAL A 60 3.86 -9.17 -2.14
CA VAL A 60 3.64 -8.60 -0.80
C VAL A 60 4.24 -7.20 -0.69
N LEU A 61 5.48 -7.00 -1.15
CA LEU A 61 6.14 -5.69 -1.08
C LEU A 61 5.37 -4.63 -1.85
N TRP A 62 4.86 -4.95 -3.05
CA TRP A 62 4.02 -4.04 -3.81
C TRP A 62 2.77 -3.63 -3.02
N ASN A 63 2.04 -4.59 -2.43
CA ASN A 63 0.84 -4.27 -1.66
C ASN A 63 1.16 -3.43 -0.42
N LEU A 64 2.29 -3.65 0.26
CA LEU A 64 2.74 -2.82 1.38
C LEU A 64 3.04 -1.38 0.94
N VAL A 65 3.68 -1.20 -0.23
CA VAL A 65 3.92 0.12 -0.83
C VAL A 65 2.61 0.82 -1.14
N VAL A 66 1.63 0.12 -1.74
CA VAL A 66 0.31 0.71 -2.03
C VAL A 66 -0.42 1.11 -0.75
N ILE A 67 -0.39 0.28 0.30
CA ILE A 67 -0.98 0.64 1.61
C ILE A 67 -0.39 1.94 2.14
N GLY A 68 0.94 2.09 2.13
CA GLY A 68 1.58 3.32 2.58
C GLY A 68 1.27 4.54 1.71
N GLU A 69 1.18 4.37 0.39
CA GLU A 69 0.75 5.43 -0.54
C GLU A 69 -0.70 5.87 -0.26
N VAL A 70 -1.60 4.92 0.00
CA VAL A 70 -2.98 5.23 0.42
C VAL A 70 -2.98 6.01 1.73
N CYS A 71 -2.13 5.63 2.70
CA CYS A 71 -1.98 6.39 3.95
C CYS A 71 -1.49 7.82 3.71
N VAL A 72 -0.59 8.07 2.76
CA VAL A 72 -0.20 9.44 2.38
C VAL A 72 -1.40 10.23 1.85
N ARG A 73 -2.20 9.62 0.98
CA ARG A 73 -3.36 10.27 0.34
C ARG A 73 -4.52 10.55 1.29
N LEU A 74 -4.68 9.79 2.37
CA LEU A 74 -5.68 10.08 3.39
C LEU A 74 -5.44 11.44 4.05
N GLY A 75 -4.18 11.89 4.11
CA GLY A 75 -3.83 13.25 4.51
C GLY A 75 -3.88 13.52 6.02
N PRO A 76 -3.30 14.64 6.46
CA PRO A 76 -3.06 14.93 7.87
C PRO A 76 -4.32 15.17 8.70
N GLU A 77 -5.38 15.72 8.09
CA GLU A 77 -6.67 15.92 8.79
C GLU A 77 -7.30 14.59 9.17
N PHE A 78 -7.33 13.63 8.23
CA PHE A 78 -7.79 12.27 8.53
C PHE A 78 -6.91 11.59 9.57
N HIS A 79 -5.58 11.77 9.49
CA HIS A 79 -4.66 11.17 10.49
C HIS A 79 -4.91 11.71 11.90
N ALA A 80 -5.25 13.00 12.03
CA ALA A 80 -5.56 13.62 13.31
C ALA A 80 -6.89 13.12 13.89
N ASP A 81 -7.89 12.86 13.05
CA ASP A 81 -9.19 12.33 13.46
C ASP A 81 -9.13 10.85 13.89
N HIS A 82 -8.09 10.11 13.46
CA HIS A 82 -7.89 8.68 13.72
C HIS A 82 -6.47 8.40 14.26
N ASP A 83 -6.10 9.09 15.34
CA ASP A 83 -4.72 9.11 15.89
C ASP A 83 -4.26 7.80 16.57
N ASP A 84 -5.17 6.84 16.75
CA ASP A 84 -4.87 5.51 17.29
C ASP A 84 -4.13 4.62 16.28
N VAL A 85 -4.18 4.96 14.99
CA VAL A 85 -3.46 4.26 13.93
C VAL A 85 -2.08 4.89 13.72
N PRO A 86 -0.98 4.11 13.66
CA PRO A 86 0.37 4.64 13.53
C PRO A 86 0.71 5.07 12.09
N TRP A 87 -0.03 6.03 11.51
CA TRP A 87 0.05 6.47 10.12
C TRP A 87 1.48 6.77 9.66
N ALA A 88 2.22 7.56 10.44
CA ALA A 88 3.60 7.93 10.12
C ALA A 88 4.52 6.71 9.99
N THR A 89 4.32 5.67 10.79
CA THR A 89 5.10 4.43 10.74
C THR A 89 4.79 3.65 9.46
N ILE A 90 3.51 3.57 9.08
CA ILE A 90 3.06 2.87 7.86
C ILE A 90 3.62 3.59 6.61
N ILE A 91 3.55 4.92 6.59
CA ILE A 91 4.12 5.75 5.51
C ILE A 91 5.64 5.58 5.44
N ALA A 92 6.33 5.60 6.57
CA ALA A 92 7.79 5.40 6.62
C ALA A 92 8.19 4.02 6.10
N GLN A 93 7.41 2.98 6.40
CA GLN A 93 7.64 1.63 5.89
C GLN A 93 7.60 1.58 4.35
N ARG A 94 6.65 2.27 3.71
CA ARG A 94 6.62 2.39 2.24
C ARG A 94 7.92 2.99 1.69
N ASN A 95 8.48 3.99 2.34
CA ASN A 95 9.75 4.60 1.91
C ASN A 95 10.94 3.64 2.08
N ILE A 96 10.98 2.89 3.18
CA ILE A 96 12.00 1.86 3.40
C ILE A 96 11.92 0.77 2.33
N ILE A 97 10.72 0.28 2.02
CA ILE A 97 10.53 -0.76 1.00
C ILE A 97 10.88 -0.23 -0.39
N ALA A 98 10.42 0.97 -0.76
CA ALA A 98 10.66 1.52 -2.09
C ALA A 98 12.14 1.85 -2.36
N HIS A 99 12.90 2.26 -1.34
CA HIS A 99 14.30 2.68 -1.51
C HIS A 99 15.34 1.65 -1.04
N GLY A 100 14.99 0.78 -0.10
CA GLY A 100 15.89 -0.23 0.48
C GLY A 100 15.46 -1.66 0.16
N TYR A 101 14.78 -1.87 -0.98
CA TYR A 101 14.25 -3.18 -1.38
C TYR A 101 15.33 -4.27 -1.48
N ASP A 102 16.57 -3.87 -1.76
CA ASP A 102 17.74 -4.72 -1.92
C ASP A 102 18.32 -5.25 -0.59
N ALA A 103 17.99 -4.58 0.53
CA ALA A 103 18.51 -4.90 1.85
C ALA A 103 17.41 -5.27 2.87
N LEU A 104 16.25 -5.71 2.40
CA LEU A 104 15.13 -6.09 3.28
C LEU A 104 15.43 -7.34 4.10
N VAL A 105 15.14 -7.25 5.40
CA VAL A 105 15.20 -8.39 6.33
C VAL A 105 13.83 -9.05 6.36
N TRP A 106 13.70 -10.24 5.75
CA TRP A 106 12.42 -10.93 5.58
C TRP A 106 11.70 -11.24 6.90
N ASP A 107 12.43 -11.54 7.98
CA ASP A 107 11.83 -11.72 9.31
C ASP A 107 11.07 -10.46 9.79
N ARG A 108 11.50 -9.26 9.37
CA ARG A 108 10.77 -8.02 9.68
C ARG A 108 9.48 -7.95 8.87
N ILE A 109 9.52 -8.30 7.58
CA ILE A 109 8.34 -8.32 6.71
C ILE A 109 7.32 -9.34 7.22
N VAL A 110 7.77 -10.54 7.59
CA VAL A 110 6.90 -11.56 8.20
C VAL A 110 6.25 -11.03 9.48
N ARG A 111 7.00 -10.36 10.37
CA ARG A 111 6.41 -9.72 11.55
C ARG A 111 5.34 -8.69 11.21
N VAL A 112 5.56 -7.87 10.18
CA VAL A 112 4.56 -6.91 9.70
C VAL A 112 3.29 -7.64 9.26
N ILE A 113 3.42 -8.72 8.49
CA ILE A 113 2.27 -9.51 8.00
C ILE A 113 1.51 -10.19 9.15
N GLU A 114 2.23 -10.78 10.10
CA GLU A 114 1.63 -11.61 11.16
C GLU A 114 1.12 -10.80 12.35
N THR A 115 1.72 -9.64 12.63
CA THR A 115 1.46 -8.86 13.84
C THR A 115 0.81 -7.52 13.53
N ASP A 116 1.46 -6.69 12.69
CA ASP A 116 1.04 -5.30 12.50
C ASP A 116 -0.17 -5.19 11.55
N LEU A 117 -0.17 -5.97 10.48
CA LEU A 117 -1.20 -5.92 9.45
C LEU A 117 -2.60 -6.33 9.96
N PRO A 118 -2.77 -7.38 10.80
CA PRO A 118 -4.07 -7.70 11.39
C PRO A 118 -4.60 -6.60 12.31
N ILE A 119 -3.72 -5.91 13.04
CA ILE A 119 -4.08 -4.77 13.89
C ILE A 119 -4.57 -3.63 13.01
N LEU A 120 -3.82 -3.27 11.96
CA LEU A 120 -4.20 -2.23 11.01
C LEU A 120 -5.55 -2.51 10.36
N ILE A 121 -5.78 -3.75 9.89
CA ILE A 121 -7.06 -4.16 9.30
C ILE A 121 -8.20 -3.90 10.27
N LYS A 122 -8.07 -4.33 11.53
CA LYS A 122 -9.12 -4.15 12.55
C LYS A 122 -9.42 -2.68 12.82
N GLN A 123 -8.39 -1.82 12.90
CA GLN A 123 -8.57 -0.39 13.10
C GLN A 123 -9.28 0.24 11.90
N VAL A 124 -8.80 -0.04 10.69
CA VAL A 124 -9.35 0.53 9.44
C VAL A 124 -10.75 0.03 9.15
N GLU A 125 -11.09 -1.22 9.47
CA GLU A 125 -12.48 -1.72 9.41
C GLU A 125 -13.39 -0.95 10.38
N GLY A 126 -12.89 -0.58 11.57
CA GLY A 126 -13.60 0.27 12.52
C GLY A 126 -13.88 1.67 11.95
N ILE A 127 -12.88 2.25 11.31
CA ILE A 127 -12.98 3.56 10.64
C ILE A 127 -13.94 3.49 9.45
N SER A 128 -13.85 2.45 8.61
CA SER A 128 -14.69 2.26 7.42
C SER A 128 -16.19 2.33 7.72
N ARG A 129 -16.62 1.81 8.88
CA ARG A 129 -18.03 1.87 9.31
C ARG A 129 -18.54 3.29 9.53
N GLN A 130 -17.66 4.26 9.77
CA GLN A 130 -18.00 5.67 9.97
C GLN A 130 -18.21 6.41 8.63
N TYR A 131 -17.52 5.97 7.58
CA TYR A 131 -17.51 6.62 6.26
C TYR A 131 -18.47 5.98 5.25
N GLY A 132 -18.98 4.77 5.54
CA GLY A 132 -19.87 4.04 4.64
C GLY A 132 -19.15 3.38 3.46
N PRO A 133 -19.89 2.76 2.53
CA PRO A 133 -19.29 2.11 1.37
C PRO A 133 -18.65 3.14 0.41
N PRO A 134 -17.63 2.75 -0.37
CA PRO A 134 -17.14 3.59 -1.45
C PRO A 134 -18.26 3.89 -2.46
N PRO A 135 -18.24 5.08 -3.10
CA PRO A 135 -19.12 5.36 -4.23
C PRO A 135 -19.05 4.25 -5.28
N GLN A 136 -20.20 3.88 -5.81
CA GLN A 136 -20.27 3.02 -7.00
C GLN A 136 -20.08 3.94 -8.20
N ASP A 137 -18.97 3.76 -8.92
CA ASP A 137 -18.75 4.43 -10.21
C ASP A 137 -19.72 3.88 -11.28
#